data_AF-A0A1S1LXX2-F1
#
_entry.id   AF-A0A1S1LXX2-F1
#
_cell.length_a   1.000
_cell.length_b   1.000
_cell.length_c   1.000
_cell.angle_alpha   90.00
_cell.angle_beta   90.00
_cell.angle_gamma   90.00
#
_symmetry.space_group_name_H-M   'P 1'
#
loop_
_entity.id
_entity.type
_entity.pdbx_description
1 polymer ?
#
loop_
_entity_poly.entity_id
_entity_poly.type
_entity_poly.pdbx_seq_one_letter_code
_entity_poly.pdbx_strand_id
1 'polypeptide(L)' 'MEEARATVRGVVNLWFAQDRDADLLLESSPLALLIGMCLEQQMPLEVAFAGPKKWRTEWLGMPTLNVLT' A
#
# COMPACT_ATOMS: atom_id res chain seq x y z
N MET A 1 -9.31 7.06 -32.76
CA MET A 1 -8.58 5.94 -32.13
C MET A 1 -7.25 6.49 -31.67
N GLU A 2 -7.19 7.02 -30.45
CA GLU A 2 -5.97 7.47 -29.77
C GLU A 2 -6.38 7.68 -28.30
N GLU A 3 -6.57 6.58 -27.56
CA GLU A 3 -6.71 6.67 -26.10
C GLU A 3 -5.33 6.95 -25.52
N ALA A 4 -5.12 8.22 -25.20
CA ALA A 4 -3.90 8.75 -24.65
C ALA A 4 -3.54 8.07 -23.32
N ARG A 5 -2.45 7.28 -23.38
CA ARG A 5 -1.52 6.90 -22.31
C ARG A 5 -1.79 7.56 -20.95
N ALA A 6 -2.34 6.79 -20.00
CA ALA A 6 -2.17 7.06 -18.58
C ALA A 6 -0.76 6.64 -18.15
N THR A 7 0.25 7.45 -18.43
CA THR A 7 1.55 7.33 -17.76
C THR A 7 1.47 8.11 -16.45
N VAL A 8 0.89 7.50 -15.42
CA VAL A 8 1.04 8.01 -14.06
C VAL A 8 2.46 7.66 -13.61
N ARG A 9 3.41 8.55 -13.90
CA ARG A 9 4.78 8.52 -13.33
C ARG A 9 4.94 9.66 -12.35
N GLY A 10 4.35 9.48 -11.17
CA GLY A 10 4.75 10.19 -9.97
C GLY A 10 4.98 9.14 -8.90
N VAL A 11 6.20 9.04 -8.37
CA VAL A 11 6.44 8.31 -7.12
C VAL A 11 5.85 9.19 -6.03
N VAL A 12 4.56 9.01 -5.76
CA VAL A 12 3.88 9.69 -4.67
C VAL A 12 4.26 8.94 -3.39
N ASN A 13 5.00 9.60 -2.51
CA ASN A 13 5.35 9.02 -1.22
C ASN A 13 4.10 9.04 -0.32
N LEU A 14 3.68 7.89 0.20
CA LEU A 14 2.49 7.74 1.02
C LEU A 14 2.89 7.64 2.49
N TRP A 15 2.10 8.25 3.37
CA TRP A 15 2.37 8.33 4.82
C TRP A 15 1.08 8.07 5.61
N PHE A 16 0.27 7.12 5.15
CA PHE A 16 -1.03 6.85 5.75
C PHE A 16 -0.93 5.93 6.95
N ALA A 17 -0.03 4.94 6.90
CA ALA A 17 0.04 3.89 7.93
C ALA A 17 0.87 4.31 9.16
N GLN A 18 1.68 5.37 9.05
CA GLN A 18 2.68 5.75 10.07
C GLN A 18 3.67 4.60 10.39
N ASP A 19 3.83 3.68 9.44
CA ASP A 19 4.72 2.53 9.49
C ASP A 19 5.43 2.44 8.14
N ARG A 20 6.75 2.56 8.18
CA ARG A 20 7.60 2.66 6.98
C ARG A 20 7.38 1.50 6.00
N ASP A 21 7.28 0.27 6.49
CA ASP A 21 7.15 -0.90 5.60
C ASP A 21 5.76 -0.99 5.00
N ALA A 22 4.73 -0.57 5.74
CA ALA A 22 3.37 -0.48 5.23
C ALA A 22 3.27 0.61 4.16
N ASP A 23 3.81 1.80 4.42
CA ASP A 23 3.82 2.91 3.46
C ASP A 23 4.57 2.54 2.17
N LEU A 24 5.72 1.88 2.26
CA LEU A 24 6.43 1.33 1.09
C LEU A 24 5.63 0.26 0.34
N LEU A 25 4.87 -0.57 1.06
CA LEU A 25 3.98 -1.55 0.42
C LEU A 25 2.83 -0.87 -0.33
N LEU A 26 2.28 0.22 0.21
CA LEU A 26 1.22 1.01 -0.43
C LEU A 26 1.74 1.72 -1.68
N GLU A 27 2.97 2.24 -1.64
CA GLU A 27 3.64 2.87 -2.78
C GLU A 27 3.96 1.88 -3.91
N SER A 28 4.39 0.68 -3.54
CA SER A 28 4.84 -0.34 -4.50
C SER A 28 3.71 -1.20 -5.08
N SER A 29 2.53 -1.24 -4.44
CA SER A 29 1.43 -2.12 -4.81
C SER A 29 0.09 -1.37 -4.87
N PRO A 30 -0.43 -1.08 -6.09
CA PRO A 30 -1.76 -0.49 -6.26
C PRO A 30 -2.87 -1.32 -5.60
N LEU A 31 -2.72 -2.64 -5.52
CA LEU A 31 -3.66 -3.51 -4.83
C LEU A 31 -3.65 -3.27 -3.32
N ALA A 32 -2.48 -3.11 -2.70
CA ALA A 32 -2.39 -2.80 -1.27
C ALA A 32 -3.06 -1.46 -0.96
N LEU A 33 -2.86 -0.46 -1.84
CA LEU A 33 -3.51 0.83 -1.74
C LEU A 33 -5.04 0.74 -1.81
N LEU A 34 -5.57 0.00 -2.78
CA LEU A 34 -7.02 -0.22 -2.91
C LEU A 34 -7.62 -0.93 -1.71
N ILE A 35 -6.93 -1.93 -1.17
CA ILE A 35 -7.35 -2.61 0.05
C ILE A 35 -7.41 -1.63 1.23
N GLY A 36 -6.38 -0.79 1.41
CA GLY A 36 -6.38 0.25 2.43
C GLY A 36 -7.56 1.21 2.29
N MET A 37 -7.86 1.66 1.07
CA MET A 37 -9.01 2.51 0.78
C MET A 37 -10.35 1.84 1.10
N CYS A 38 -10.48 0.53 0.85
CA CYS A 38 -11.69 -0.23 1.22
C CYS A 38 -11.83 -0.39 2.74
N LEU A 39 -10.72 -0.55 3.47
CA LEU A 39 -10.73 -0.75 4.92
C LEU A 39 -10.97 0.54 5.71
N GLU A 40 -10.53 1.68 5.20
CA GLU A 40 -10.61 2.98 5.89
C GLU A 40 -12.06 3.40 6.19
N GLN A 41 -13.03 2.86 5.43
CA GLN A 41 -14.45 3.07 5.71
C GLN A 41 -14.92 2.45 7.04
N GLN A 42 -14.15 1.52 7.63
CA GLN A 42 -14.57 0.72 8.79
C GLN A 42 -13.71 0.97 10.05
N MET A 43 -12.53 1.57 9.91
CA MET A 43 -11.54 1.70 10.99
C MET A 43 -10.68 2.96 10.79
N PRO A 44 -9.96 3.43 11.82
CA PRO A 44 -9.09 4.59 11.70
C PRO A 44 -8.09 4.45 10.54
N LEU A 45 -7.78 5.59 9.90
CA LEU A 45 -6.92 5.69 8.72
C LEU A 45 -5.64 4.85 8.87
N GLU A 46 -4.88 5.09 9.93
CA GLU A 46 -3.58 4.47 10.15
C GLU A 46 -3.70 2.94 10.28
N VAL A 47 -4.76 2.47 10.93
CA VAL A 47 -5.04 1.05 11.11
C VAL A 47 -5.44 0.40 9.79
N ALA A 48 -6.29 1.07 8.99
CA ALA A 48 -6.73 0.58 7.69
C ALA A 48 -5.56 0.41 6.71
N PHE A 49 -4.70 1.42 6.63
CA PHE A 49 -3.57 1.44 5.71
C PHE A 49 -2.38 0.57 6.18
N ALA A 50 -2.30 0.23 7.47
CA ALA A 50 -1.39 -0.82 7.97
C ALA A 50 -1.90 -2.25 7.70
N GLY A 51 -3.20 -2.43 7.45
CA GLY A 51 -3.86 -3.73 7.24
C GLY A 51 -3.21 -4.61 6.16
N PRO A 52 -2.91 -4.11 4.94
CA PRO A 52 -2.27 -4.88 3.89
C PRO A 52 -0.92 -5.51 4.30
N LYS A 53 -0.08 -4.76 5.02
CA LYS A 53 1.20 -5.28 5.56
C LYS A 53 0.92 -6.44 6.51
N LYS A 54 0.00 -6.23 7.46
CA LYS A 54 -0.37 -7.23 8.47
C LYS A 54 -0.82 -8.54 7.85
N TRP A 55 -1.74 -8.49 6.88
CA TRP A 55 -2.20 -9.70 6.19
C TRP A 55 -1.08 -10.39 5.43
N ARG A 56 -0.24 -9.61 4.73
CA ARG A 56 0.91 -10.14 3.99
C ARG A 56 1.88 -10.89 4.89
N THR A 57 2.23 -10.32 6.05
CA THR A 57 3.24 -10.91 6.94
C THR A 57 2.67 -11.97 7.88
N GLU A 58 1.53 -11.69 8.52
CA GLU A 58 0.99 -12.56 9.57
C GLU A 58 0.11 -13.68 9.00
N TRP A 59 -0.70 -13.39 7.98
CA TRP A 59 -1.68 -14.36 7.47
C TRP A 59 -1.14 -15.15 6.28
N LEU A 60 -0.39 -14.48 5.39
CA LEU A 60 0.20 -15.12 4.21
C LEU A 60 1.64 -15.59 4.43
N GLY A 61 2.26 -15.25 5.57
CA GLY A 61 3.63 -15.65 5.91
C GLY A 61 4.70 -15.10 4.96
N MET A 62 4.42 -14.03 4.23
CA MET A 62 5.38 -13.42 3.31
C MET A 62 6.41 -12.57 4.07
N PRO A 63 7.66 -12.51 3.59
CA PRO A 63 8.68 -11.66 4.21
C PRO A 63 8.34 -10.16 4.05
N THR A 64 8.81 -9.35 4.99
CA THR A 64 8.74 -7.88 4.90
C THR A 64 9.50 -7.38 3.66
N LEU A 65 9.10 -6.21 3.14
CA LEU A 65 9.86 -5.60 2.04
C LEU A 65 11.23 -5.20 2.57
N ASN A 66 12.29 -5.71 1.95
CA ASN A 66 13.64 -5.28 2.26
C ASN A 66 14.01 -4.10 1.34
N VAL A 67 14.29 -2.93 1.92
CA VAL A 67 14.65 -1.72 1.16
C VAL A 67 16.12 -1.67 0.72
N LEU A 68 16.87 -2.75 0.95
CA LEU A 68 18.34 -2.81 0.74
C LEU A 68 18.79 -3.77 -0.37
N THR A 69 17.91 -4.12 -1.30
CA THR A 69 18.24 -4.88 -2.53
C THR A 69 17.64 -4.18 -3.73
#